data_AF-A0AAI9ZNI0-F1
#
_entry.id   AF-A0AAI9ZNI0-F1
#
_cell.length_a   1.000
_cell.length_b   1.000
_cell.length_c   1.000
_cell.angle_alpha   90.00
_cell.angle_beta   90.00
_cell.angle_gamma   90.00
#
_symmetry.space_group_name_H-M   'P 1'
#
loop_
_entity.id
_entity.type
_entity.pdbx_description
1 polymer ?
#
loop_
_entity_poly.entity_id
_entity_poly.type
_entity_poly.pdbx_seq_one_letter_code
_entity_poly.pdbx_strand_id
1 'polypeptide(L)'
;MHTRRIHGILGTIAFVIVFPIGSIAMRIIPGRFSWLIHALIQMAGFVLYIAAAALGIKLTQEVTFGGTSLYEISTINFHPIIGLVLLAIFFFQPIFGYIHHVQFKKYGVRQIWSHIHLIIGRLLIPLGIINGGLGLYISNSPKEFKIAYAILAAVFGIAWIFVSVISESRRSRQPAVVVVEEHKLRKRSRGRNSGSRGSSDSDPKI
;
A
#
# COMPACT_ATOMS: atom_id res chain seq x y z
N MET A 1 10.46 -1.84 29.29
CA MET A 1 11.42 -2.47 28.33
C MET A 1 10.73 -3.22 27.20
N HIS A 2 9.78 -4.13 27.47
CA HIS A 2 9.11 -4.95 26.44
C HIS A 2 8.32 -4.14 25.40
N THR A 3 7.54 -3.14 25.82
CA THR A 3 6.70 -2.31 24.93
C THR A 3 7.49 -1.65 23.80
N ARG A 4 8.68 -1.08 24.10
CA ARG A 4 9.57 -0.44 23.11
C ARG A 4 10.03 -1.42 22.04
N ARG A 5 10.43 -2.64 22.45
CA ARG A 5 10.89 -3.69 21.54
C ARG A 5 9.74 -4.19 20.67
N ILE A 6 8.57 -4.46 21.26
CA ILE A 6 7.40 -4.94 20.52
C ILE A 6 6.94 -3.88 19.51
N HIS A 7 6.86 -2.60 19.92
CA HIS A 7 6.56 -1.48 19.01
C HIS A 7 7.51 -1.46 17.80
N GLY A 8 8.83 -1.50 18.04
CA GLY A 8 9.84 -1.47 16.99
C GLY A 8 9.77 -2.69 16.06
N ILE A 9 9.56 -3.89 16.62
CA ILE A 9 9.41 -5.14 15.84
C ILE A 9 8.17 -5.06 14.95
N LEU A 10 7.00 -4.69 15.50
CA LEU A 10 5.76 -4.59 14.73
C LEU A 10 5.88 -3.54 13.62
N GLY A 11 6.45 -2.37 13.92
CA GLY A 11 6.68 -1.32 12.93
C GLY A 11 7.63 -1.77 11.82
N THR A 12 8.70 -2.48 12.17
CA THR A 12 9.66 -3.05 11.19
C THR A 12 8.96 -4.07 10.29
N ILE A 13 8.23 -5.03 10.86
CA ILE A 13 7.51 -6.04 10.07
C ILE A 13 6.53 -5.37 9.12
N ALA A 14 5.76 -4.37 9.59
CA ALA A 14 4.80 -3.66 8.76
C ALA A 14 5.47 -2.91 7.58
N PHE A 15 6.42 -2.01 7.86
CA PHE A 15 6.97 -1.10 6.85
C PHE A 15 8.11 -1.64 6.02
N VAL A 16 8.97 -2.47 6.61
CA VAL A 16 10.15 -2.98 5.93
C VAL A 16 9.82 -4.25 5.15
N ILE A 17 8.86 -5.05 5.61
CA ILE A 17 8.58 -6.37 5.03
C ILE A 17 7.22 -6.39 4.36
N VAL A 18 6.14 -6.23 5.13
CA VAL A 18 4.77 -6.54 4.66
C VAL A 18 4.30 -5.57 3.59
N PHE A 19 4.41 -4.25 3.79
CA PHE A 19 3.95 -3.28 2.79
C PHE A 19 4.73 -3.35 1.46
N PRO A 20 6.08 -3.47 1.46
CA PRO A 20 6.84 -3.72 0.23
C PRO A 20 6.41 -5.00 -0.49
N ILE A 21 6.24 -6.11 0.24
CA ILE A 21 5.79 -7.39 -0.33
C ILE A 21 4.39 -7.25 -0.94
N GLY A 22 3.44 -6.63 -0.23
CA GLY A 22 2.09 -6.40 -0.74
C GLY A 22 2.09 -5.57 -2.03
N SER A 23 2.96 -4.56 -2.10
CA SER A 23 3.12 -3.73 -3.30
C SER A 23 3.78 -4.49 -4.47
N ILE A 24 4.77 -5.35 -4.20
CA ILE A 24 5.39 -6.23 -5.19
C ILE A 24 4.38 -7.25 -5.72
N ALA A 25 3.58 -7.87 -4.84
CA ALA A 25 2.61 -8.91 -5.18
C ALA A 25 1.65 -8.48 -6.30
N MET A 26 1.17 -7.23 -6.26
CA MET A 26 0.30 -6.68 -7.30
C MET A 26 0.95 -6.60 -8.69
N ARG A 27 2.28 -6.61 -8.75
CA ARG A 27 3.07 -6.47 -9.99
C ARG A 27 3.51 -7.81 -10.57
N ILE A 28 3.72 -8.82 -9.72
CA ILE A 28 4.25 -10.12 -10.13
C ILE A 28 3.16 -11.20 -10.25
N ILE A 29 2.07 -11.11 -9.47
CA ILE A 29 1.03 -12.13 -9.50
C ILE A 29 0.08 -11.84 -10.67
N PRO A 30 -0.03 -12.74 -11.66
CA PRO A 30 -0.95 -12.55 -12.77
C PRO A 30 -2.39 -12.92 -12.35
N GLY A 31 -3.35 -12.35 -13.08
CA GLY A 31 -4.75 -12.75 -13.00
C GLY A 31 -5.62 -11.96 -12.03
N ARG A 32 -6.88 -12.38 -11.93
CA ARG A 32 -7.96 -11.65 -11.24
C ARG A 32 -7.86 -11.62 -9.72
N PHE A 33 -6.97 -12.42 -9.12
CA PHE A 33 -6.80 -12.53 -7.67
C PHE A 33 -5.66 -11.66 -7.14
N SER A 34 -4.85 -11.05 -8.01
CA SER A 34 -3.72 -10.22 -7.61
C SER A 34 -4.11 -9.06 -6.69
N TRP A 35 -5.22 -8.39 -6.99
CA TRP A 35 -5.74 -7.31 -6.15
C TRP A 35 -6.18 -7.79 -4.76
N LEU A 36 -6.73 -9.00 -4.66
CA LEU A 36 -7.18 -9.57 -3.39
C LEU A 36 -5.98 -9.94 -2.54
N ILE A 37 -4.96 -10.58 -3.12
CA ILE A 37 -3.71 -10.91 -2.43
C ILE A 37 -3.02 -9.62 -1.96
N HIS A 38 -2.94 -8.61 -2.83
CA HIS A 38 -2.46 -7.29 -2.45
C HIS A 38 -3.25 -6.73 -1.26
N ALA A 39 -4.57 -6.66 -1.35
CA ALA A 39 -5.42 -6.12 -0.30
C ALA A 39 -5.22 -6.87 1.03
N LEU A 40 -5.20 -8.20 1.02
CA LEU A 40 -5.00 -9.00 2.23
C LEU A 40 -3.64 -8.74 2.89
N ILE A 41 -2.56 -8.71 2.11
CA ILE A 41 -1.22 -8.42 2.63
C ILE A 41 -1.15 -6.97 3.17
N GLN A 42 -1.73 -6.00 2.46
CA GLN A 42 -1.76 -4.62 2.93
C GLN A 42 -2.58 -4.46 4.21
N MET A 43 -3.72 -5.15 4.33
CA MET A 43 -4.54 -5.11 5.54
C MET A 43 -3.82 -5.77 6.72
N ALA A 44 -3.08 -6.86 6.51
CA ALA A 44 -2.23 -7.46 7.55
C ALA A 44 -1.15 -6.46 8.02
N GLY A 45 -0.46 -5.80 7.09
CA GLY A 45 0.50 -4.74 7.41
C GLY A 45 -0.13 -3.56 8.15
N PHE A 46 -1.35 -3.19 7.78
CA PHE A 46 -2.09 -2.11 8.41
C PHE A 46 -2.47 -2.42 9.86
N VAL A 47 -2.94 -3.65 10.14
CA VAL A 47 -3.22 -4.10 11.51
C VAL A 47 -1.95 -4.09 12.36
N LEU A 48 -0.83 -4.60 11.82
CA LEU A 48 0.47 -4.55 12.51
C LEU A 48 0.89 -3.11 12.81
N TYR A 49 0.67 -2.19 11.86
CA TYR A 49 1.03 -0.79 12.06
C TYR A 49 0.11 -0.10 13.08
N ILE A 50 -1.20 -0.36 13.09
CA ILE A 50 -2.10 0.14 14.14
C ILE A 50 -1.63 -0.34 15.52
N ALA A 51 -1.29 -1.63 15.65
CA ALA A 51 -0.77 -2.17 16.90
C ALA A 51 0.55 -1.50 17.31
N ALA A 52 1.48 -1.30 16.36
CA ALA A 52 2.70 -0.56 16.61
C ALA A 52 2.41 0.88 17.06
N ALA A 53 1.55 1.61 16.37
CA ALA A 53 1.19 2.99 16.69
C ALA A 53 0.52 3.10 18.07
N ALA A 54 -0.38 2.18 18.42
CA ALA A 54 -1.01 2.14 19.75
C ALA A 54 0.03 1.96 20.86
N LEU A 55 1.00 1.07 20.68
CA LEU A 55 2.12 0.92 21.61
C LEU A 55 3.03 2.16 21.65
N GLY A 56 3.22 2.84 20.51
CA GLY A 56 3.97 4.10 20.41
C GLY A 56 3.31 5.24 21.19
N ILE A 57 1.99 5.38 21.07
CA ILE A 57 1.18 6.34 21.83
C ILE A 57 1.29 6.03 23.33
N LYS A 58 1.16 4.77 23.71
CA LYS A 58 1.35 4.35 25.11
C LYS A 58 2.74 4.74 25.64
N LEU A 59 3.79 4.53 24.85
CA LEU A 59 5.16 4.92 25.22
C LEU A 59 5.31 6.44 25.39
N THR A 60 4.62 7.25 24.60
CA THR A 60 4.66 8.72 24.74
C THR A 60 3.96 9.24 25.99
N GLN A 61 3.05 8.45 26.56
CA GLN A 61 2.33 8.76 27.81
C GLN A 61 3.09 8.24 29.04
N GLU A 62 3.74 7.07 28.93
CA GLU A 62 4.46 6.43 30.05
C GLU A 62 5.89 6.95 30.25
N VAL A 63 6.56 7.39 29.20
CA VAL A 63 7.93 7.88 29.26
C VAL A 63 7.90 9.40 29.37
N THR A 64 7.83 9.89 30.61
CA THR A 64 7.99 11.32 30.91
C THR A 64 9.44 11.60 31.31
N PHE A 65 10.04 12.65 30.74
CA PHE A 65 11.32 13.17 31.21
C PHE A 65 11.03 14.42 32.04
N GLY A 66 11.23 14.36 33.36
CA GLY A 66 10.97 15.48 34.25
C GLY A 66 9.52 15.99 34.25
N GLY A 67 8.54 15.12 33.94
CA GLY A 67 7.12 15.48 33.85
C GLY A 67 6.63 15.96 32.48
N THR A 68 7.53 16.07 31.48
CA THR A 68 7.15 16.43 30.09
C THR A 68 6.99 15.20 29.21
N SER A 69 6.00 15.24 28.32
CA SER A 69 5.71 14.15 27.37
C SER A 69 6.76 14.10 26.25
N LEU A 70 6.98 12.93 25.65
CA LEU A 70 7.85 12.79 24.47
C LEU A 70 7.42 13.67 23.28
N TYR A 71 6.16 14.12 23.23
CA TYR A 71 5.70 15.06 22.21
C TYR A 71 6.22 16.49 22.39
N GLU A 72 6.55 16.87 23.62
CA GLU A 72 6.95 18.22 24.00
C GLU A 72 8.47 18.41 23.89
N ILE A 73 9.21 17.31 23.83
CA ILE A 73 10.65 17.32 23.70
C ILE A 73 11.00 17.35 22.22
N SER A 74 11.28 18.55 21.71
CA SER A 74 11.58 18.84 20.31
C SER A 74 12.76 18.04 19.72
N THR A 75 13.64 17.51 20.57
CA THR A 75 14.77 16.66 20.13
C THR A 75 14.39 15.21 19.83
N ILE A 76 13.18 14.77 20.18
CA ILE A 76 12.74 13.36 19.99
C ILE A 76 11.29 13.22 19.49
N ASN A 77 10.51 14.30 19.42
CA ASN A 77 9.10 14.27 19.03
C ASN A 77 8.86 14.02 17.52
N PHE A 78 9.89 14.15 16.68
CA PHE A 78 9.75 13.95 15.23
C PHE A 78 9.26 12.53 14.86
N HIS A 79 9.79 11.49 15.50
CA HIS A 79 9.42 10.11 15.20
C HIS A 79 7.93 9.81 15.48
N PRO A 80 7.39 10.12 16.68
CA PRO A 80 5.98 9.89 16.95
C PRO A 80 5.06 10.82 16.14
N ILE A 81 5.44 12.08 15.88
CA ILE A 81 4.64 12.99 15.04
C ILE A 81 4.57 12.47 13.60
N ILE A 82 5.70 12.14 12.97
CA ILE A 82 5.75 11.55 11.63
C ILE A 82 4.95 10.25 11.61
N GLY A 83 5.12 9.41 12.64
CA GLY A 83 4.38 8.15 12.79
C GLY A 83 2.86 8.34 12.82
N LEU A 84 2.33 9.36 13.49
CA LEU A 84 0.90 9.64 13.52
C LEU A 84 0.39 10.23 12.20
N VAL A 85 1.17 11.11 11.57
CA VAL A 85 0.84 11.65 10.24
C VAL A 85 0.77 10.51 9.21
N LEU A 86 1.75 9.61 9.23
CA LEU A 86 1.77 8.43 8.37
C LEU A 86 0.53 7.56 8.62
N LEU A 87 0.19 7.28 9.88
CA LEU A 87 -1.00 6.49 10.24
C LEU A 87 -2.29 7.13 9.71
N ALA A 88 -2.45 8.45 9.89
CA ALA A 88 -3.62 9.19 9.44
C ALA A 88 -3.79 9.12 7.92
N ILE A 89 -2.71 9.26 7.14
CA ILE A 89 -2.77 9.15 5.68
C ILE A 89 -2.97 7.68 5.25
N PHE A 90 -2.31 6.73 5.91
CA PHE A 90 -2.45 5.29 5.62
C PHE A 90 -3.89 4.80 5.84
N PHE A 91 -4.62 5.37 6.81
CA PHE A 91 -6.01 5.02 7.09
C PHE A 91 -6.93 5.15 5.87
N PHE A 92 -6.66 6.13 5.00
CA PHE A 92 -7.44 6.34 3.79
C PHE A 92 -6.99 5.48 2.59
N GLN A 93 -5.82 4.83 2.68
CA GLN A 93 -5.29 4.01 1.58
C GLN A 93 -6.21 2.86 1.16
N PRO A 94 -6.81 2.06 2.08
CA PRO A 94 -7.75 1.01 1.70
C PRO A 94 -8.97 1.55 0.95
N ILE A 95 -9.48 2.71 1.35
CA ILE A 95 -10.63 3.37 0.70
C ILE A 95 -10.26 3.76 -0.74
N PHE A 96 -9.12 4.44 -0.91
CA PHE A 96 -8.63 4.81 -2.24
C PHE A 96 -8.30 3.59 -3.10
N GLY A 97 -7.75 2.54 -2.50
CA GLY A 97 -7.47 1.27 -3.17
C GLY A 97 -8.73 0.58 -3.68
N TYR A 98 -9.81 0.57 -2.88
CA TYR A 98 -11.10 0.02 -3.29
C TYR A 98 -11.74 0.83 -4.42
N ILE A 99 -11.81 2.16 -4.29
CA ILE A 99 -12.36 3.04 -5.33
C ILE A 99 -11.58 2.88 -6.63
N HIS A 100 -10.24 2.88 -6.55
CA HIS A 100 -9.37 2.60 -7.68
C HIS A 100 -9.70 1.25 -8.31
N HIS A 101 -9.78 0.16 -7.54
CA HIS A 101 -10.06 -1.16 -8.08
C HIS A 101 -11.39 -1.22 -8.84
N VAL A 102 -12.47 -0.69 -8.26
CA VAL A 102 -13.81 -0.66 -8.88
C VAL A 102 -13.77 0.13 -10.18
N GLN A 103 -13.15 1.31 -10.17
CA GLN A 103 -13.03 2.15 -11.36
C GLN A 103 -12.16 1.52 -12.44
N PHE A 104 -11.02 0.93 -12.09
CA PHE A 104 -10.15 0.25 -13.04
C PHE A 104 -10.84 -0.95 -13.68
N LYS A 105 -11.63 -1.71 -12.91
CA LYS A 105 -12.45 -2.81 -13.42
C LYS A 105 -13.55 -2.33 -14.38
N LYS A 106 -14.14 -1.16 -14.13
CA LYS A 106 -15.21 -0.55 -14.94
C LYS A 106 -14.68 0.06 -16.24
N TYR A 107 -13.62 0.86 -16.17
CA TYR A 107 -13.12 1.67 -17.28
C TYR A 107 -11.93 1.05 -18.02
N GLY A 108 -11.24 0.06 -17.43
CA GLY A 108 -10.06 -0.58 -18.02
C GLY A 108 -8.80 0.29 -18.06
N VAL A 109 -8.88 1.55 -17.61
CA VAL A 109 -7.79 2.53 -17.61
C VAL A 109 -7.66 3.19 -16.24
N ARG A 110 -6.43 3.64 -15.89
CA ARG A 110 -6.16 4.34 -14.63
C ARG A 110 -6.98 5.63 -14.56
N GLN A 111 -7.62 5.85 -13.41
CA GLN A 111 -8.39 7.06 -13.11
C GLN A 111 -7.65 7.91 -12.09
N ILE A 112 -8.19 9.08 -11.74
CA ILE A 112 -7.58 9.97 -10.75
C ILE A 112 -7.30 9.27 -9.42
N TRP A 113 -8.22 8.42 -8.95
CA TRP A 113 -8.05 7.62 -7.73
C TRP A 113 -6.93 6.58 -7.85
N SER A 114 -6.65 6.07 -9.06
CA SER A 114 -5.47 5.24 -9.31
C SER A 114 -4.19 6.00 -9.02
N HIS A 115 -4.08 7.23 -9.51
CA HIS A 115 -2.88 8.05 -9.32
C HIS A 115 -2.70 8.45 -7.86
N ILE A 116 -3.77 8.87 -7.18
CA ILE A 116 -3.76 9.21 -5.76
C ILE A 116 -3.31 8.01 -4.93
N HIS A 117 -3.92 6.84 -5.10
CA HIS A 117 -3.56 5.63 -4.36
C HIS A 117 -2.09 5.24 -4.61
N LEU A 118 -1.65 5.23 -5.87
CA LEU A 118 -0.29 4.82 -6.23
C LEU A 118 0.78 5.81 -5.72
N ILE A 119 0.57 7.12 -5.88
CA ILE A 119 1.55 8.13 -5.47
C ILE A 119 1.67 8.15 -3.95
N ILE A 120 0.54 8.20 -3.23
CA ILE A 120 0.57 8.20 -1.77
C ILE A 120 1.21 6.91 -1.25
N GLY A 121 0.83 5.74 -1.76
CA GLY A 121 1.45 4.48 -1.34
C GLY A 121 2.97 4.44 -1.59
N ARG A 122 3.44 4.99 -2.71
CA ARG A 122 4.88 5.09 -3.04
C ARG A 122 5.64 6.05 -2.13
N LEU A 123 4.99 7.05 -1.56
CA LEU A 123 5.62 7.98 -0.61
C LEU A 123 5.58 7.44 0.83
N LEU A 124 4.46 6.83 1.24
CA LEU A 124 4.30 6.35 2.62
C LEU A 124 5.23 5.20 2.98
N ILE A 125 5.54 4.28 2.05
CA ILE A 125 6.44 3.15 2.33
C ILE A 125 7.86 3.64 2.69
N PRO A 126 8.56 4.44 1.84
CA PRO A 126 9.87 4.99 2.20
C PRO A 126 9.84 5.87 3.44
N LEU A 127 8.83 6.74 3.59
CA LEU A 127 8.72 7.61 4.76
C LEU A 127 8.56 6.79 6.05
N GLY A 128 7.81 5.69 6.01
CA GLY A 128 7.71 4.78 7.15
C GLY A 128 9.01 4.04 7.47
N ILE A 129 9.77 3.63 6.46
CA ILE A 129 11.11 3.05 6.66
C ILE A 129 12.08 4.08 7.27
N ILE A 130 12.06 5.32 6.79
CA ILE A 130 12.85 6.41 7.38
C ILE A 130 12.41 6.64 8.83
N ASN A 131 11.10 6.70 9.08
CA ASN A 131 10.56 6.90 10.41
C ASN A 131 10.94 5.77 11.39
N GLY A 132 10.95 4.51 10.94
CA GLY A 132 11.43 3.39 11.76
C GLY A 132 12.92 3.51 12.12
N GLY A 133 13.76 3.96 11.17
CA GLY A 133 15.16 4.26 11.42
C GLY A 133 15.36 5.39 12.43
N LEU A 134 14.56 6.45 12.32
CA LEU A 134 14.47 7.53 13.30
C LEU A 134 14.08 7.03 14.70
N GLY A 135 13.14 6.09 14.78
CA GLY A 135 12.76 5.41 16.03
C GLY A 135 13.92 4.64 16.68
N LEU A 136 14.73 3.94 15.88
CA LEU A 136 15.94 3.24 16.36
C LEU A 136 17.03 4.20 16.83
N TYR A 137 17.12 5.38 16.20
CA TYR A 137 18.03 6.44 16.59
C TYR A 137 17.65 7.02 17.96
N ILE A 138 16.42 7.51 18.14
CA ILE A 138 15.98 8.15 19.40
C ILE A 138 15.91 7.18 20.58
N SER A 139 15.70 5.89 20.32
CA SER A 139 15.67 4.86 21.36
C SER A 139 17.06 4.41 21.82
N ASN A 140 18.12 4.95 21.22
CA ASN A 140 19.50 4.50 21.36
C ASN A 140 19.60 2.96 21.28
N SER A 141 18.92 2.37 20.29
CA SER A 141 18.82 0.92 20.17
C SER A 141 20.21 0.27 19.99
N PRO A 142 20.40 -0.98 20.50
CA PRO A 142 21.62 -1.75 20.31
C PRO A 142 22.02 -1.87 18.83
N LYS A 143 23.33 -1.98 18.56
CA LYS A 143 23.88 -2.00 17.19
C LYS A 143 23.31 -3.13 16.35
N GLU A 144 23.03 -4.27 16.97
CA GLU A 144 22.48 -5.47 16.34
C GLU A 144 21.12 -5.19 15.71
N PHE A 145 20.23 -4.48 16.41
CA PHE A 145 18.92 -4.10 15.88
C PHE A 145 19.02 -3.09 14.74
N LYS A 146 19.95 -2.13 14.83
CA LYS A 146 20.20 -1.15 13.77
C LYS A 146 20.72 -1.82 12.50
N ILE A 147 21.65 -2.76 12.64
CA ILE A 147 22.21 -3.54 11.53
C ILE A 147 21.13 -4.41 10.89
N ALA A 148 20.37 -5.17 11.70
CA ALA A 148 19.29 -6.01 11.19
C ALA A 148 18.24 -5.19 10.42
N TYR A 149 17.83 -4.05 10.98
CA TYR A 149 16.90 -3.14 10.33
C TYR A 149 17.44 -2.62 9.00
N ALA A 150 18.69 -2.16 8.96
CA ALA A 150 19.32 -1.64 7.75
C ALA A 150 19.42 -2.69 6.64
N ILE A 151 19.80 -3.93 6.98
CA ILE A 151 19.85 -5.05 6.02
C ILE A 151 18.46 -5.34 5.46
N LEU A 152 17.45 -5.48 6.31
CA LEU A 152 16.08 -5.75 5.87
C LEU A 152 15.54 -4.60 5.00
N ALA A 153 15.75 -3.35 5.41
CA ALA A 153 15.33 -2.17 4.67
C ALA A 153 16.00 -2.08 3.30
N ALA A 154 17.30 -2.40 3.22
CA ALA A 154 18.02 -2.46 1.95
C ALA A 154 17.47 -3.56 1.04
N VAL A 155 17.34 -4.80 1.53
CA VAL A 155 16.90 -5.95 0.74
C VAL A 155 15.48 -5.74 0.19
N PHE A 156 14.51 -5.47 1.07
CA PHE A 156 13.11 -5.31 0.65
C PHE A 156 12.86 -3.99 -0.07
N GLY A 157 13.53 -2.90 0.35
CA GLY A 157 13.43 -1.60 -0.31
C GLY A 157 13.97 -1.63 -1.73
N ILE A 158 15.17 -2.19 -1.94
CA ILE A 158 15.77 -2.32 -3.28
C ILE A 158 14.92 -3.25 -4.15
N ALA A 159 14.49 -4.40 -3.63
CA ALA A 159 13.63 -5.32 -4.37
C ALA A 159 12.32 -4.63 -4.81
N TRP A 160 11.69 -3.86 -3.92
CA TRP A 160 10.47 -3.13 -4.21
C TRP A 160 10.67 -2.04 -5.26
N ILE A 161 11.75 -1.25 -5.17
CA ILE A 161 12.10 -0.23 -6.17
C ILE A 161 12.35 -0.89 -7.52
N PHE A 162 13.20 -1.92 -7.55
CA PHE A 162 13.59 -2.62 -8.78
C PHE A 162 12.38 -3.20 -9.52
N VAL A 163 11.53 -3.96 -8.81
CA VAL A 163 10.30 -4.52 -9.39
C VAL A 163 9.34 -3.41 -9.81
N SER A 164 9.24 -2.32 -9.03
CA SER A 164 8.36 -1.20 -9.36
C SER A 164 8.76 -0.48 -10.65
N VAL A 165 10.05 -0.24 -10.85
CA VAL A 165 10.60 0.42 -12.03
C VAL A 165 10.45 -0.46 -13.27
N ILE A 166 10.83 -1.74 -13.18
CA ILE A 166 10.71 -2.68 -14.31
C ILE A 166 9.25 -2.85 -14.73
N SER A 167 8.36 -3.03 -13.76
CA SER A 167 6.92 -3.20 -14.01
C SER A 167 6.31 -1.99 -14.71
N GLU A 168 6.67 -0.76 -14.30
CA GLU A 168 6.18 0.46 -14.95
C GLU A 168 6.78 0.64 -16.35
N SER A 169 8.08 0.36 -16.53
CA SER A 169 8.75 0.44 -17.83
C SER A 169 8.13 -0.51 -18.87
N ARG A 170 7.85 -1.76 -18.47
CA ARG A 170 7.16 -2.75 -19.34
C ARG A 170 5.77 -2.27 -19.76
N ARG A 171 5.04 -1.59 -18.88
CA ARG A 171 3.70 -1.08 -19.16
C ARG A 171 3.70 0.13 -20.09
N SER A 172 4.70 1.01 -19.96
CA SER A 172 4.89 2.16 -20.86
C SER A 172 5.29 1.76 -22.28
N ARG A 173 5.80 0.53 -22.48
CA ARG A 173 6.19 0.00 -23.80
C ARG A 173 5.04 -0.69 -24.54
N GLN A 174 3.85 -0.83 -23.94
CA GLN A 174 2.67 -1.31 -24.66
C GLN A 174 2.13 -0.18 -25.56
N PRO A 175 2.11 -0.33 -26.89
CA PRO A 175 1.69 0.75 -27.78
C PRO A 175 0.22 1.11 -27.50
N ALA A 176 -0.06 2.42 -27.36
CA ALA A 176 -1.41 2.95 -27.11
C ALA A 176 -2.46 2.44 -28.12
N VAL A 177 -2.02 2.12 -29.35
CA VAL A 177 -2.83 1.56 -30.43
C VAL A 177 -3.41 0.18 -30.09
N VAL A 178 -2.64 -0.69 -29.43
CA VAL A 178 -3.08 -2.05 -29.09
C VAL A 178 -4.20 -2.01 -28.04
N VAL A 179 -4.08 -1.11 -27.06
CA VAL A 179 -5.05 -0.95 -25.96
C VAL A 179 -6.38 -0.37 -26.46
N VAL A 180 -6.33 0.57 -27.42
CA VAL A 180 -7.53 1.19 -28.01
C VAL A 180 -8.30 0.19 -28.89
N GLU A 181 -7.61 -0.60 -29.71
CA GLU A 181 -8.24 -1.63 -30.54
C GLU A 181 -8.87 -2.75 -29.70
N GLU A 182 -8.18 -3.24 -28.67
CA GLU A 182 -8.75 -4.25 -27.76
C GLU A 182 -10.02 -3.73 -27.06
N HIS A 183 -10.00 -2.47 -26.59
CA HIS A 183 -11.15 -1.86 -25.94
C HIS A 183 -12.33 -1.67 -26.92
N LYS A 184 -12.07 -1.27 -28.17
CA LYS A 184 -13.09 -1.19 -29.23
C LYS A 184 -13.70 -2.56 -29.54
N LEU A 185 -12.87 -3.58 -29.74
CA LEU A 185 -13.30 -4.95 -30.03
C LEU A 185 -14.17 -5.52 -28.90
N ARG A 186 -13.77 -5.30 -27.65
CA ARG A 186 -14.49 -5.76 -26.46
C ARG A 186 -15.82 -5.02 -26.22
N LYS A 187 -15.92 -3.76 -26.64
CA LYS A 187 -17.18 -3.00 -26.64
C LYS A 187 -18.10 -3.45 -27.77
N ARG A 188 -17.55 -3.76 -28.95
CA ARG A 188 -18.28 -4.31 -30.12
C ARG A 188 -18.87 -5.69 -29.81
N SER A 189 -18.11 -6.60 -29.20
CA SER A 189 -18.61 -7.94 -28.85
C SER A 189 -19.73 -7.90 -27.82
N ARG A 190 -19.64 -6.99 -26.83
CA ARG A 190 -20.71 -6.77 -25.85
C ARG A 190 -21.99 -6.18 -26.46
N GLY A 191 -21.88 -5.24 -27.39
CA GLY A 191 -23.04 -4.66 -28.08
C GLY A 191 -23.72 -5.62 -29.06
N ARG A 192 -22.96 -6.56 -29.65
CA ARG A 192 -23.50 -7.54 -30.59
C ARG A 192 -24.27 -8.66 -29.89
N ASN A 193 -23.87 -9.04 -28.67
CA ASN A 193 -24.58 -10.05 -27.85
C ASN A 193 -25.87 -9.53 -27.17
N SER A 194 -26.07 -8.21 -27.10
CA SER A 194 -27.31 -7.62 -26.54
C SER A 194 -28.41 -7.39 -27.60
N GLY A 195 -28.12 -7.60 -28.88
CA GLY A 195 -29.03 -7.28 -30.00
C GLY A 195 -29.73 -8.48 -30.64
N SER A 196 -29.55 -9.72 -30.17
CA SER A 196 -30.05 -10.93 -30.85
C SER A 196 -31.10 -11.73 -30.06
N ARG A 197 -31.83 -11.11 -29.13
CA ARG A 197 -33.00 -11.73 -28.46
C ARG A 197 -34.23 -10.88 -28.70
N GLY A 198 -34.91 -11.10 -29.82
CA GLY A 198 -36.23 -10.53 -30.04
C GLY A 198 -36.66 -10.49 -31.50
N SER A 199 -36.95 -11.64 -32.09
CA SER A 199 -38.00 -11.79 -33.12
C SER A 199 -38.11 -13.26 -33.55
N SER A 200 -39.13 -13.96 -33.05
CA SER A 200 -39.81 -15.05 -33.77
C SER A 200 -41.21 -15.11 -33.17
N ASP A 201 -42.06 -14.20 -33.62
CA ASP A 201 -43.16 -14.48 -34.54
C ASP A 201 -44.20 -15.41 -33.91
N SER A 202 -45.22 -14.76 -33.38
CA SER A 202 -46.54 -15.30 -33.14
C SER A 202 -47.27 -15.38 -34.48
N ASP A 203 -47.52 -16.59 -34.99
CA ASP A 203 -48.49 -16.79 -36.07
C ASP A 203 -49.87 -17.19 -35.50
N PRO A 204 -50.98 -16.71 -36.10
CA PRO A 204 -52.32 -16.92 -35.56
C PRO A 204 -53.01 -18.19 -36.10
N LYS A 205 -53.99 -18.62 -35.30
CA LYS A 205 -54.97 -19.71 -35.43
C LYS A 205 -55.39 -20.13 -36.85
N ILE A 206 -55.51 -21.45 -37.04
CA ILE A 206 -56.77 -22.15 -37.40
C ILE A 206 -56.92 -23.34 -36.47
#